data_AF-A0A7S1ZID1-F1
#
_entry.id   AF-A0A7S1ZID1-F1
#
_cell.length_a   1.000
_cell.length_b   1.000
_cell.length_c   1.000
_cell.angle_alpha   90.00
_cell.angle_beta   90.00
_cell.angle_gamma   90.00
#
_symmetry.space_group_name_H-M   'P 1'
#
loop_
_entity.id
_entity.type
_entity.pdbx_description
1 polymer ?
#
loop_
_entity_poly.entity_id
_entity_poly.type
_entity_poly.pdbx_seq_one_letter_code
_entity_poly.pdbx_strand_id
1 'polypeptide(L)'
;AMRARAAYIYIRGEYFNEAVVLDEAIHEAYAAGYIGKNACGSGYDFDVYLHRGAGAYICGEETALIESLEGRQGKPRLKPPFPAGVGLFGCPSTVTNVETVAVA
;
A
#
# COMPACT_ATOMS: atom_id res chain seq x y z
N ALA A 1 4.11 13.24 -7.62
CA ALA A 1 5.41 12.53 -7.77
C ALA A 1 5.29 11.22 -8.55
N MET A 2 4.32 10.32 -8.26
CA MET A 2 4.25 8.97 -8.87
C MET A 2 3.01 8.65 -9.71
N ARG A 3 2.04 9.58 -9.84
CA ARG A 3 0.77 9.41 -10.60
C ARG A 3 -0.03 8.14 -10.21
N ALA A 4 0.05 7.72 -8.95
CA ALA A 4 -0.70 6.58 -8.42
C ALA A 4 -2.15 6.98 -8.12
N ARG A 5 -3.13 6.16 -8.51
CA ARG A 5 -4.57 6.35 -8.21
C ARG A 5 -5.04 5.68 -6.93
N ALA A 6 -4.27 4.72 -6.44
CA ALA A 6 -4.54 4.02 -5.21
C ALA A 6 -3.23 3.77 -4.44
N ALA A 7 -3.31 3.81 -3.12
CA ALA A 7 -2.25 3.41 -2.22
C ALA A 7 -2.70 2.20 -1.41
N TYR A 8 -1.80 1.23 -1.25
CA TYR A 8 -2.00 0.07 -0.39
C TYR A 8 -1.00 0.13 0.74
N ILE A 9 -1.49 0.28 1.97
CA ILE A 9 -0.67 0.24 3.17
C ILE A 9 -0.61 -1.22 3.62
N TYR A 10 0.54 -1.85 3.45
CA TYR A 10 0.78 -3.19 3.96
C TYR A 10 1.32 -3.09 5.39
N ILE A 11 0.50 -3.44 6.36
CA ILE A 11 0.90 -3.47 7.78
C ILE A 11 1.21 -4.90 8.20
N ARG A 12 2.20 -5.05 9.08
CA ARG A 12 2.57 -6.35 9.62
C ARG A 12 1.40 -6.96 10.40
N GLY A 13 1.21 -8.28 10.30
CA GLY A 13 0.06 -8.96 10.91
C GLY A 13 0.02 -8.87 12.43
N GLU A 14 1.18 -8.80 13.06
CA GLU A 14 1.37 -8.68 14.51
C GLU A 14 0.91 -7.31 15.05
N TYR A 15 0.82 -6.30 14.20
CA TYR A 15 0.43 -4.94 14.56
C TYR A 15 -1.10 -4.76 14.48
N PHE A 16 -1.81 -5.51 15.32
CA PHE A 16 -3.27 -5.48 15.35
C PHE A 16 -3.80 -4.10 15.77
N ASN A 17 -3.30 -3.57 16.89
CA ASN A 17 -3.81 -2.33 17.46
C ASN A 17 -3.51 -1.15 16.54
N GLU A 18 -2.31 -1.11 15.97
CA GLU A 18 -1.88 -0.08 15.03
C GLU A 18 -2.67 -0.15 13.74
N ALA A 19 -3.03 -1.35 13.26
CA ALA A 19 -3.90 -1.51 12.10
C ALA A 19 -5.29 -0.93 12.37
N VAL A 20 -5.86 -1.14 13.55
CA VAL A 20 -7.18 -0.57 13.93
C VAL A 20 -7.12 0.95 13.96
N VAL A 21 -6.12 1.53 14.62
CA VAL A 21 -5.94 2.99 14.68
C VAL A 21 -5.75 3.59 13.29
N LEU A 22 -4.97 2.92 12.44
CA LEU A 22 -4.75 3.38 11.07
C LEU A 22 -6.02 3.26 10.22
N ASP A 23 -6.79 2.19 10.39
CA ASP A 23 -8.08 2.01 9.71
C ASP A 23 -9.07 3.11 10.10
N GLU A 24 -9.18 3.43 11.39
CA GLU A 24 -9.98 4.55 11.88
C GLU A 24 -9.52 5.89 11.27
N ALA A 25 -8.22 6.17 11.26
CA ALA A 25 -7.68 7.38 10.64
C ALA A 25 -7.93 7.47 9.13
N ILE A 26 -7.89 6.33 8.42
CA ILE A 26 -8.25 6.26 6.99
C ILE A 26 -9.73 6.62 6.83
N HIS A 27 -10.62 6.07 7.64
CA HIS A 27 -12.06 6.39 7.60
C HIS A 27 -12.32 7.87 7.89
N GLU A 28 -11.64 8.45 8.88
CA GLU A 28 -11.71 9.88 9.18
C GLU A 28 -11.24 10.73 7.99
N ALA A 29 -10.15 10.33 7.33
CA ALA A 29 -9.63 11.02 6.15
C ALA A 29 -10.60 10.94 4.94
N TYR A 30 -11.28 9.80 4.76
CA TYR A 30 -12.35 9.66 3.78
C TYR A 30 -13.55 10.56 4.12
N ALA A 31 -13.97 10.58 5.39
CA ALA A 31 -15.09 11.41 5.84
C ALA A 31 -14.81 12.92 5.72
N ALA A 32 -13.56 13.32 5.94
CA ALA A 32 -13.10 14.69 5.75
C ALA A 32 -12.86 15.08 4.28
N GLY A 33 -12.91 14.10 3.35
CA GLY A 33 -12.64 14.33 1.92
C GLY A 33 -11.16 14.57 1.59
N TYR A 34 -10.24 14.17 2.47
CA TYR A 34 -8.79 14.25 2.21
C TYR A 34 -8.33 13.18 1.22
N ILE A 35 -9.00 12.02 1.23
CA ILE A 35 -8.75 10.92 0.30
C ILE A 35 -10.08 10.46 -0.32
N GLY A 36 -9.98 9.60 -1.34
CA GLY A 36 -11.09 9.13 -2.15
C GLY A 36 -11.30 9.98 -3.40
N LYS A 37 -12.56 10.11 -3.81
CA LYS A 37 -12.93 10.88 -4.98
C LYS A 37 -12.66 12.36 -4.75
N ASN A 38 -11.98 13.02 -5.68
CA ASN A 38 -11.60 14.42 -5.58
C ASN A 38 -10.83 14.72 -4.26
N ALA A 39 -9.80 13.93 -3.98
CA ALA A 39 -8.98 14.01 -2.78
C ALA A 39 -8.48 15.45 -2.53
N CYS A 40 -8.70 15.96 -1.32
CA CYS A 40 -8.41 17.34 -0.91
C CYS A 40 -9.03 18.43 -1.81
N GLY A 41 -10.09 18.12 -2.56
CA GLY A 41 -10.72 19.05 -3.51
C GLY A 41 -9.85 19.38 -4.74
N SER A 42 -8.81 18.59 -5.02
CA SER A 42 -7.79 18.88 -6.03
C SER A 42 -8.15 18.48 -7.48
N GLY A 43 -9.27 17.80 -7.69
CA GLY A 43 -9.68 17.17 -8.95
C GLY A 43 -9.03 15.81 -9.20
N TYR A 44 -8.25 15.29 -8.25
CA TYR A 44 -7.55 14.03 -8.36
C TYR A 44 -8.20 12.94 -7.49
N ASP A 45 -8.49 11.80 -8.08
CA ASP A 45 -9.02 10.65 -7.34
C ASP A 45 -7.87 9.83 -6.76
N PHE A 46 -7.89 9.60 -5.44
CA PHE A 46 -6.84 8.87 -4.73
C PHE A 46 -7.38 8.04 -3.58
N ASP A 47 -7.46 6.73 -3.76
CA ASP A 47 -7.94 5.80 -2.73
C ASP A 47 -6.81 5.22 -1.88
N VAL A 48 -7.09 4.94 -0.61
CA VAL A 48 -6.14 4.32 0.32
C VAL A 48 -6.78 3.06 0.92
N TYR A 49 -6.06 1.95 0.80
CA TYR A 49 -6.49 0.64 1.30
C TYR A 49 -5.50 0.12 2.33
N LEU A 50 -6.00 -0.40 3.45
CA LEU A 50 -5.20 -1.07 4.45
C LEU A 50 -5.22 -2.59 4.21
N HIS A 51 -4.05 -3.21 4.15
CA HIS A 51 -3.90 -4.66 4.05
C HIS A 51 -2.99 -5.17 5.17
N ARG A 52 -3.46 -6.17 5.92
CA ARG A 52 -2.66 -6.79 6.98
C ARG A 52 -2.01 -8.08 6.49
N GLY A 53 -0.73 -8.22 6.74
CA GLY A 53 -0.02 -9.48 6.58
C GLY A 53 -0.43 -10.54 7.62
N ALA A 54 0.17 -11.74 7.51
CA ALA A 54 -0.09 -12.87 8.40
C ALA A 54 1.19 -13.39 9.09
N GLY A 55 2.06 -12.50 9.55
CA GLY A 55 3.29 -12.85 10.29
C GLY A 55 4.46 -13.35 9.43
N ALA A 56 4.41 -13.13 8.12
CA ALA A 56 5.49 -13.54 7.21
C ALA A 56 6.53 -12.42 7.07
N TYR A 57 7.69 -12.58 7.74
CA TYR A 57 8.82 -11.64 7.65
C TYR A 57 9.29 -11.42 6.20
N ILE A 58 9.25 -12.48 5.38
CA ILE A 58 9.66 -12.42 3.97
C ILE A 58 8.79 -11.45 3.14
N CYS A 59 7.53 -11.23 3.54
CA CYS A 59 6.65 -10.26 2.88
C CYS A 59 7.06 -8.80 3.12
N GLY A 60 8.11 -8.54 3.90
CA GLY A 60 8.73 -7.21 3.98
C GLY A 60 9.64 -6.88 2.79
N GLU A 61 10.00 -7.86 1.96
CA GLU A 61 10.72 -7.62 0.70
C GLU A 61 9.75 -7.11 -0.37
N GLU A 62 10.16 -6.12 -1.15
CA GLU A 62 9.32 -5.38 -2.11
C GLU A 62 8.48 -6.28 -3.04
N THR A 63 9.08 -7.31 -3.63
CA THR A 63 8.37 -8.20 -4.57
C THR A 63 7.51 -9.24 -3.85
N ALA A 64 7.95 -9.71 -2.69
CA ALA A 64 7.17 -10.60 -1.83
C ALA A 64 5.94 -9.91 -1.25
N LEU A 65 6.04 -8.61 -0.94
CA LEU A 65 4.93 -7.76 -0.50
C LEU A 65 3.85 -7.70 -1.58
N ILE A 66 4.25 -7.47 -2.83
CA ILE A 66 3.33 -7.43 -3.98
C ILE A 66 2.61 -8.77 -4.16
N GLU A 67 3.34 -9.89 -4.11
CA GLU A 67 2.73 -11.23 -4.19
C GLU A 67 1.75 -11.50 -3.04
N SER A 68 2.11 -11.08 -1.82
CA SER A 68 1.23 -11.22 -0.66
C SER A 68 -0.04 -10.38 -0.79
N LEU A 69 0.06 -9.16 -1.32
CA LEU A 69 -1.09 -8.28 -1.59
C LEU A 69 -2.02 -8.88 -2.66
N GLU A 70 -1.46 -9.58 -3.65
CA GLU A 70 -2.23 -10.31 -4.66
C GLU A 70 -2.87 -11.62 -4.13
N GLY A 71 -2.67 -11.95 -2.85
CA GLY A 71 -3.20 -13.16 -2.21
C GLY A 71 -2.40 -14.42 -2.53
N ARG A 72 -1.22 -14.30 -3.11
CA ARG A 72 -0.30 -15.41 -3.36
C ARG A 72 0.63 -15.62 -2.18
N GLN A 73 1.36 -16.74 -2.20
CA GLN A 73 2.43 -16.92 -1.23
C GLN A 73 3.48 -15.82 -1.42
N GLY A 74 3.92 -15.15 -0.35
CA GLY A 74 4.93 -14.08 -0.36
C GLY A 74 6.35 -14.57 -0.70
N LYS A 75 6.48 -15.25 -1.84
CA LYS A 75 7.76 -15.65 -2.43
C LYS A 75 8.21 -14.52 -3.34
N PRO A 76 9.44 -14.01 -3.18
CA PRO A 76 9.96 -12.96 -4.05
C PRO A 76 9.88 -13.35 -5.53
N ARG A 77 9.51 -12.40 -6.39
CA ARG A 77 9.54 -12.59 -7.84
C ARG A 77 10.99 -12.56 -8.32
N LEU A 78 11.35 -13.44 -9.26
CA LEU A 78 12.65 -13.37 -9.93
C LEU A 78 12.70 -12.09 -10.78
N LYS A 79 13.71 -11.24 -10.57
CA LYS A 79 13.97 -10.08 -11.43
C LYS A 79 14.71 -10.60 -12.68
N PRO A 80 14.33 -10.25 -13.92
CA PRO A 80 13.25 -9.34 -14.37
C PRO A 80 11.89 -10.03 -14.52
N PRO A 81 10.74 -9.33 -14.35
CA PRO A 81 10.52 -7.87 -14.40
C PRO A 81 10.61 -7.13 -13.06
N PHE A 82 10.88 -5.81 -13.11
CA PHE A 82 10.91 -4.93 -11.93
C PHE A 82 9.52 -4.36 -11.58
N PRO A 83 9.23 -4.09 -10.29
CA PRO A 83 7.94 -3.56 -9.83
C PRO A 83 7.50 -2.24 -10.50
N ALA A 84 8.47 -1.37 -10.80
CA ALA A 84 8.23 -0.10 -11.48
C ALA A 84 7.63 -0.27 -12.90
N GLY A 85 7.84 -1.43 -13.54
CA GLY A 85 7.22 -1.78 -14.81
C GLY A 85 5.98 -2.65 -14.64
N VAL A 86 6.09 -3.72 -13.83
CA VAL A 86 5.01 -4.70 -13.58
C VAL A 86 5.02 -5.06 -12.10
N GLY A 87 4.20 -4.36 -11.32
CA GLY A 87 4.07 -4.52 -9.88
C GLY A 87 2.74 -5.16 -9.49
N LEU A 88 2.00 -4.47 -8.62
CA LEU A 88 0.74 -4.92 -8.05
C LEU A 88 -0.35 -5.05 -9.12
N PHE A 89 -0.94 -6.24 -9.23
CA PHE A 89 -1.95 -6.60 -10.23
C PHE A 89 -1.49 -6.34 -11.68
N GLY A 90 -0.19 -6.42 -11.93
CA GLY A 90 0.41 -6.12 -13.23
C GLY A 90 0.47 -4.63 -13.59
N CYS A 91 0.13 -3.74 -12.66
CA CYS A 91 0.23 -2.29 -12.83
C CYS A 91 1.60 -1.76 -12.33
N PRO A 92 2.15 -0.72 -12.96
CA PRO A 92 3.35 -0.04 -12.46
C PRO A 92 3.15 0.39 -11.00
N SER A 93 4.02 -0.11 -10.12
CA SER A 93 3.91 0.14 -8.68
C SER A 93 5.27 0.49 -8.10
N THR A 94 5.27 1.27 -7.03
CA THR A 94 6.48 1.54 -6.25
C THR A 94 6.20 1.22 -4.80
N VAL A 95 7.13 0.50 -4.17
CA VAL A 95 7.06 0.21 -2.74
C VAL A 95 7.96 1.19 -2.01
N THR A 96 7.41 1.84 -1.00
CA THR A 96 8.13 2.81 -0.15
C THR A 96 7.95 2.45 1.31
N ASN A 97 8.99 2.70 2.12
CA ASN A 97 8.89 2.58 3.58
C ASN A 97 8.01 3.73 4.13
N VAL A 98 7.26 3.44 5.19
CA VAL A 98 6.43 4.38 5.95
C VAL A 98 7.22 5.61 6.38
N GLU A 99 8.45 5.45 6.89
CA GLU A 99 9.27 6.59 7.34
C GLU A 99 9.62 7.55 6.20
N THR A 100 9.86 7.02 4.99
CA THR A 100 10.19 7.85 3.83
C THR A 100 8.98 8.59 3.30
N VAL A 101 7.82 7.91 3.22
CA VAL A 101 6.60 8.53 2.68
C VAL A 101 5.98 9.54 3.64
N ALA A 102 6.19 9.40 4.96
CA ALA A 102 5.63 10.32 5.95
C ALA A 102 6.38 11.67 6.03
N VAL A 103 7.62 11.74 5.55
CA VAL A 103 8.47 12.95 5.60
C VAL A 103 8.48 13.70 4.27
N ALA A 104 8.15 13.03 3.17
CA ALA A 104 8.19 13.57 1.80
C ALA A 104 6.97 14.43 1.47
#